data_AF-A0A3B9PB28-F1
#
_entry.id   AF-A0A3B9PB28-F1
#
_cell.length_a   1.000
_cell.length_b   1.000
_cell.length_c   1.000
_cell.angle_alpha   90.00
_cell.angle_beta   90.00
_cell.angle_gamma   90.00
#
_symmetry.space_group_name_H-M   'P 1'
#
loop_
_entity.id
_entity.type
_entity.pdbx_description
1 polymer ?
#
loop_
_entity_poly.entity_id
_entity_poly.type
_entity_poly.pdbx_seq_one_letter_code
_entity_poly.pdbx_strand_id
1 'polypeptide(L)'
;MSDLQLIPARFIETEFFDHNSRFIASAGPVFSVEEAQKFISKIKGKYPDATHHVPAYLIGHGSSTIAHCSDDGEPSGTAGRPALSVLQGSGIGDIVLVITRYFGGTKLGTGGLVRAYGDSVRNLLEALPLARRVATTTIMFVIPYPLFEQVQLIISNHFGRIRDKAFGADVTLTVRLADENLDSFKAKMIELTRGQVEFITLEQRDNTIMPLEK
;
A
#
# COMPACT_ATOMS: atom_id res chain seq x y z
N MET A 1 -16.76 -9.56 -11.40
CA MET A 1 -16.34 -8.30 -10.76
C MET A 1 -14.88 -8.46 -10.46
N SER A 2 -14.01 -7.63 -11.04
CA SER A 2 -12.58 -7.67 -10.73
C SER A 2 -12.46 -7.50 -9.21
N ASP A 3 -11.90 -8.50 -8.52
CA ASP A 3 -11.48 -8.37 -7.13
C ASP A 3 -10.47 -7.22 -7.11
N LEU A 4 -10.95 -6.03 -6.71
CA LEU A 4 -10.08 -4.89 -6.52
C LEU A 4 -9.14 -5.26 -5.39
N GLN A 5 -7.88 -5.54 -5.73
CA GLN A 5 -6.82 -5.81 -4.78
C GLN A 5 -6.48 -4.51 -4.04
N LEU A 6 -7.30 -4.21 -3.03
CA LEU A 6 -7.18 -3.03 -2.20
C LEU A 6 -6.02 -3.22 -1.22
N ILE A 7 -5.23 -2.17 -1.12
CA ILE A 7 -4.05 -2.08 -0.24
C ILE A 7 -4.04 -0.72 0.46
N PRO A 8 -3.29 -0.54 1.55
CA PRO A 8 -3.04 0.77 2.13
C PRO A 8 -2.33 1.70 1.13
N ALA A 9 -2.81 2.93 0.97
CA ALA A 9 -2.15 3.92 0.12
C ALA A 9 -0.85 4.47 0.75
N ARG A 10 -0.78 4.48 2.09
CA ARG A 10 0.34 5.01 2.86
C ARG A 10 0.26 4.52 4.31
N PHE A 11 1.31 4.83 5.06
CA PHE A 11 1.31 4.70 6.51
C PHE A 11 0.26 5.61 7.16
N ILE A 12 -0.45 5.08 8.16
CA ILE A 12 -1.32 5.84 9.06
C ILE A 12 -1.24 5.33 10.49
N GLU A 13 -1.65 6.19 11.43
CA GLU A 13 -1.88 5.83 12.82
C GLU A 13 -3.26 6.32 13.26
N THR A 14 -3.92 5.51 14.08
CA THR A 14 -5.10 5.91 14.84
C THR A 14 -4.88 5.57 16.31
N GLU A 15 -5.52 6.33 17.19
CA GLU A 15 -5.47 6.06 18.62
C GLU A 15 -6.86 6.10 19.24
N PHE A 16 -7.05 5.29 20.27
CA PHE A 16 -8.19 5.43 21.17
C PHE A 16 -7.84 4.89 22.56
N PHE A 17 -8.73 5.16 23.50
CA PHE A 17 -8.58 4.81 24.91
C PHE A 17 -9.71 3.90 25.37
N ASP A 18 -9.39 2.90 26.18
CA ASP A 18 -10.36 2.00 26.81
C ASP A 18 -9.90 1.65 28.24
N HIS A 19 -10.73 1.92 29.24
CA HIS A 19 -10.43 1.70 30.67
C HIS A 19 -9.01 2.17 31.08
N ASN A 20 -8.68 3.43 30.77
CA ASN A 20 -7.37 4.08 30.96
C ASN A 20 -6.20 3.48 30.16
N SER A 21 -6.38 2.35 29.47
CA SER A 21 -5.40 1.85 28.52
C SER A 21 -5.45 2.68 27.23
N ARG A 22 -4.27 2.94 26.66
CA ARG A 22 -4.13 3.61 25.36
C ARG A 22 -3.73 2.59 24.31
N PHE A 23 -4.41 2.60 23.18
CA PHE A 23 -4.14 1.75 22.02
C PHE A 23 -3.80 2.63 20.82
N ILE A 24 -2.65 2.39 20.21
CA ILE A 24 -2.19 3.08 18.99
C ILE A 24 -2.07 2.03 17.89
N ALA A 25 -2.96 2.06 16.92
CA ALA A 25 -2.91 1.18 15.76
C ALA A 25 -2.08 1.87 14.66
N SER A 26 -0.93 1.29 14.33
CA SER A 26 -0.06 1.73 13.23
C SER A 26 -0.21 0.77 12.06
N ALA A 27 -0.48 1.25 10.85
CA ALA A 27 -0.57 0.38 9.68
C ALA A 27 0.04 0.99 8.43
N GLY A 28 0.40 0.13 7.47
CA GLY A 28 0.92 0.56 6.19
C GLY A 28 1.01 -0.58 5.17
N PRO A 29 1.34 -0.24 3.91
CA PRO A 29 1.48 -1.22 2.84
C PRO A 29 2.78 -2.00 3.00
N VAL A 30 2.71 -3.32 2.80
CA VAL A 30 3.88 -4.22 2.73
C VAL A 30 3.63 -5.30 1.70
N PHE A 31 4.68 -5.67 0.97
CA PHE A 31 4.59 -6.62 -0.14
C PHE A 31 5.36 -7.93 0.11
N SER A 32 5.98 -8.07 1.28
CA SER A 32 6.71 -9.27 1.68
C SER A 32 6.72 -9.44 3.20
N VAL A 33 7.05 -10.64 3.65
CA VAL A 33 7.17 -10.95 5.08
C VAL A 33 8.30 -10.14 5.70
N GLU A 34 9.41 -9.96 4.98
CA GLU A 34 10.56 -9.18 5.41
C GLU A 34 10.20 -7.70 5.59
N GLU A 35 9.38 -7.13 4.70
CA GLU A 35 8.87 -5.77 4.84
C GLU A 35 7.95 -5.64 6.07
N ALA A 36 7.08 -6.62 6.31
CA ALA A 36 6.24 -6.66 7.50
C ALA A 36 7.07 -6.71 8.79
N GLN A 37 8.12 -7.54 8.84
CA GLN A 37 9.00 -7.63 10.01
C GLN A 37 9.80 -6.34 10.24
N LYS A 38 10.26 -5.67 9.17
CA LYS A 38 10.90 -4.34 9.28
C LYS A 38 9.92 -3.30 9.82
N PHE A 39 8.67 -3.31 9.37
CA PHE A 39 7.63 -2.43 9.88
C PHE A 39 7.41 -2.66 11.38
N ILE A 40 7.25 -3.91 11.80
CA ILE A 40 7.04 -4.28 13.21
C ILE A 40 8.20 -3.77 14.07
N SER A 41 9.43 -4.01 13.64
CA SER A 41 10.64 -3.54 14.34
C SER A 41 10.69 -2.01 14.44
N LYS A 42 10.30 -1.31 13.38
CA LYS A 42 10.20 0.16 13.37
C LYS A 42 9.18 0.68 14.40
N ILE A 43 8.01 0.05 14.51
CA ILE A 43 6.99 0.47 15.49
C ILE A 43 7.45 0.16 16.92
N LYS A 44 8.06 -0.99 17.16
CA LYS A 44 8.68 -1.32 18.46
C LYS A 44 9.72 -0.28 18.86
N GLY A 45 10.60 0.13 17.94
CA GLY A 45 11.59 1.18 18.18
C GLY A 45 11.00 2.58 18.38
N LYS A 46 9.85 2.87 17.77
CA LYS A 46 9.13 4.16 17.93
C LYS A 46 8.50 4.29 19.33
N TYR A 47 8.06 3.18 19.92
CA TYR A 47 7.34 3.15 21.20
C TYR A 47 7.98 2.17 22.20
N PRO A 48 9.25 2.36 22.59
CA PRO A 48 10.00 1.36 23.35
C PRO A 48 9.44 1.08 24.75
N ASP A 49 8.71 2.04 25.33
CA ASP A 49 8.16 1.94 26.70
C ASP A 49 6.72 1.36 26.73
N ALA A 50 6.20 0.89 25.60
CA ALA A 50 4.86 0.30 25.55
C ALA A 50 4.83 -1.08 26.23
N THR A 51 3.65 -1.46 26.70
CA THR A 51 3.44 -2.75 27.37
C THR A 51 3.44 -3.91 26.37
N HIS A 52 2.79 -3.72 25.22
CA HIS A 52 2.67 -4.72 24.16
C HIS A 52 2.67 -4.06 22.79
N HIS A 53 3.16 -4.77 21.79
CA HIS A 53 3.14 -4.43 20.37
C HIS A 53 2.59 -5.61 19.57
N VAL A 54 1.27 -5.70 19.50
CA VAL A 54 0.55 -6.83 18.91
C VAL A 54 0.54 -6.67 17.39
N PRO A 55 1.29 -7.50 16.62
CA PRO A 55 1.33 -7.39 15.18
C PRO A 55 0.27 -8.28 14.52
N ALA A 56 -0.25 -7.83 13.39
CA ALA A 56 -0.96 -8.66 12.43
C ALA A 56 -0.62 -8.22 11.00
N TYR A 57 -0.55 -9.13 10.04
CA TYR A 57 -0.38 -8.78 8.63
C TYR A 57 -1.04 -9.78 7.70
N LEU A 58 -1.40 -9.27 6.51
CA LEU A 58 -1.84 -10.02 5.34
C LEU A 58 -0.96 -9.60 4.16
N ILE A 59 -0.33 -10.57 3.48
CA ILE A 59 0.46 -10.32 2.27
C ILE A 59 -0.17 -11.11 1.13
N GLY A 60 -0.46 -10.43 0.02
CA GLY A 60 -1.28 -10.93 -1.07
C GLY A 60 -2.78 -10.79 -0.84
N HIS A 61 -3.57 -11.42 -1.72
CA HIS A 61 -5.03 -11.42 -1.72
C HIS A 61 -5.58 -12.82 -2.05
N GLY A 62 -6.82 -13.08 -1.63
CA GLY A 62 -7.51 -14.33 -1.95
C GLY A 62 -6.83 -15.57 -1.36
N SER A 63 -6.82 -16.66 -2.12
CA SER A 63 -6.36 -17.98 -1.67
C SER A 63 -4.84 -18.09 -1.45
N SER A 64 -4.05 -17.14 -1.94
CA SER A 64 -2.58 -17.09 -1.75
C SER A 64 -2.14 -16.16 -0.62
N THR A 65 -3.08 -15.64 0.19
CA THR A 65 -2.77 -14.69 1.26
C THR A 65 -1.95 -15.35 2.37
N ILE A 66 -0.79 -14.77 2.67
CA ILE A 66 0.00 -15.11 3.86
C ILE A 66 -0.52 -14.28 5.02
N ALA A 67 -1.01 -14.95 6.07
CA ALA A 67 -1.55 -14.31 7.27
C ALA A 67 -0.68 -14.63 8.49
N HIS A 68 -0.47 -13.64 9.36
CA HIS A 68 0.25 -13.82 10.62
C HIS A 68 -0.28 -12.87 11.69
N CYS A 69 -0.26 -13.33 12.94
CA CYS A 69 -0.47 -12.50 14.11
C CYS A 69 0.29 -13.04 15.33
N SER A 70 0.50 -12.20 16.33
CA SER A 70 1.03 -12.58 17.64
C SER A 70 0.29 -11.80 18.73
N ASP A 71 0.14 -12.39 19.92
CA ASP A 71 -0.42 -11.69 21.08
C ASP A 71 0.64 -10.85 21.83
N ASP A 72 1.93 -10.94 21.48
CA ASP A 72 3.05 -10.15 22.05
C ASP A 72 3.04 -10.03 23.59
N GLY A 73 2.75 -11.13 24.28
CA GLY A 73 2.70 -11.20 25.75
C GLY A 73 1.33 -10.93 26.37
N GLU A 74 0.33 -10.55 25.59
CA GLU A 74 -1.07 -10.58 26.02
C GLU A 74 -1.55 -12.02 26.26
N PRO A 75 -2.64 -12.23 27.02
CA PRO A 75 -3.26 -13.54 27.15
C PRO A 75 -3.56 -14.16 25.78
N SER A 76 -3.24 -15.44 25.63
CA SER A 76 -3.33 -16.16 24.36
C SER A 76 -4.71 -16.04 23.71
N GLY A 77 -4.72 -15.63 22.44
CA GLY A 77 -5.91 -15.48 21.62
C GLY A 77 -6.75 -14.23 21.90
N THR A 78 -6.27 -13.30 22.74
CA THR A 78 -7.05 -12.10 23.12
C THR A 78 -6.67 -10.84 22.36
N ALA A 79 -5.59 -10.85 21.58
CA ALA A 79 -5.10 -9.66 20.90
C ALA A 79 -4.84 -9.87 19.40
N GLY A 80 -3.86 -10.71 19.06
CA GLY A 80 -3.43 -10.92 17.67
C GLY A 80 -4.53 -11.57 16.82
N ARG A 81 -5.21 -12.59 17.36
CA ARG A 81 -6.31 -13.27 16.64
C ARG A 81 -7.50 -12.34 16.36
N PRO A 82 -8.07 -11.61 17.35
CA PRO A 82 -9.11 -10.62 17.09
C PRO A 82 -8.72 -9.58 16.05
N ALA A 83 -7.50 -9.02 16.14
CA ALA A 83 -7.01 -8.03 15.18
C ALA A 83 -6.94 -8.61 13.76
N LEU A 84 -6.37 -9.82 13.61
CA LEU A 84 -6.27 -10.50 12.33
C LEU A 84 -7.65 -10.86 11.74
N SER A 85 -8.61 -11.30 12.55
CA SER A 85 -9.96 -11.63 12.08
C SER A 85 -10.68 -10.41 11.52
N VAL A 86 -10.56 -9.25 12.16
CA VAL A 86 -11.13 -8.00 11.63
C VAL A 86 -10.44 -7.61 10.32
N LEU A 87 -9.11 -7.71 10.27
CA LEU A 87 -8.33 -7.40 9.07
C LEU A 87 -8.71 -8.30 7.89
N GLN A 88 -8.85 -9.61 8.10
CA GLN A 88 -9.29 -10.56 7.07
C GLN A 88 -10.71 -10.26 6.56
N GLY A 89 -11.62 -9.85 7.45
CA GLY A 89 -12.98 -9.46 7.08
C GLY A 89 -13.07 -8.16 6.27
N SER A 90 -12.00 -7.37 6.21
CA SER A 90 -11.99 -6.08 5.50
C SER A 90 -11.85 -6.19 3.98
N GLY A 91 -11.35 -7.33 3.48
CA GLY A 91 -11.01 -7.51 2.06
C GLY A 91 -9.73 -6.79 1.60
N ILE A 92 -8.97 -6.18 2.51
CA ILE A 92 -7.71 -5.47 2.22
C ILE A 92 -6.53 -6.43 2.40
N GLY A 93 -5.63 -6.44 1.43
CA GLY A 93 -4.38 -7.21 1.43
C GLY A 93 -3.14 -6.31 1.44
N ASP A 94 -1.96 -6.93 1.39
CA ASP A 94 -0.65 -6.26 1.44
C ASP A 94 -0.56 -5.19 2.54
N ILE A 95 -0.99 -5.56 3.74
CA ILE A 95 -1.12 -4.68 4.90
C ILE A 95 -0.45 -5.32 6.12
N VAL A 96 0.33 -4.50 6.83
CA VAL A 96 0.80 -4.79 8.18
C VAL A 96 0.17 -3.79 9.14
N LEU A 97 -0.20 -4.26 10.32
CA LEU A 97 -0.57 -3.43 11.44
C LEU A 97 0.15 -3.86 12.72
N VAL A 98 0.43 -2.89 13.59
CA VAL A 98 0.92 -3.11 14.95
C VAL A 98 0.08 -2.28 15.89
N ILE A 99 -0.57 -2.94 16.84
CA ILE A 99 -1.33 -2.27 17.89
C ILE A 99 -0.42 -2.16 19.10
N THR A 100 0.03 -0.94 19.36
CA THR A 100 0.85 -0.61 20.53
C THR A 100 -0.06 -0.28 21.69
N ARG A 101 0.11 -0.97 22.81
CA ARG A 101 -0.71 -0.80 24.01
C ARG A 101 0.12 -0.26 25.17
N TYR A 102 -0.39 0.78 25.82
CA TYR A 102 0.04 1.20 27.14
C TYR A 102 -1.00 0.76 28.18
N PHE A 103 -0.58 -0.01 29.18
CA PHE A 103 -1.46 -0.46 30.26
C PHE A 103 -1.86 0.70 31.17
N GLY A 104 -3.17 0.86 31.39
CA GLY A 104 -3.74 1.98 32.16
C GLY A 104 -3.97 1.73 33.65
N GLY A 105 -3.45 0.63 34.21
CA GLY A 105 -3.69 0.24 35.61
C GLY A 105 -4.97 -0.57 35.85
N THR A 106 -5.95 -0.50 34.95
CA THR A 106 -7.21 -1.27 35.03
C THR A 106 -7.19 -2.45 34.06
N LYS A 107 -7.44 -3.67 34.54
CA LYS A 107 -7.54 -4.87 33.70
C LYS A 107 -8.86 -4.86 32.91
N LEU A 108 -8.77 -5.07 31.60
CA LEU A 108 -9.94 -5.19 30.71
C LEU A 108 -10.60 -6.59 30.75
N GLY A 109 -9.89 -7.60 31.25
CA GLY A 109 -10.29 -9.01 31.14
C GLY A 109 -10.26 -9.53 29.69
N THR A 110 -10.44 -10.84 29.52
CA THR A 110 -10.33 -11.52 28.20
C THR A 110 -11.27 -10.90 27.15
N GLY A 111 -12.55 -10.71 27.49
CA GLY A 111 -13.54 -10.16 26.57
C GLY A 111 -13.29 -8.68 26.24
N GLY A 112 -12.78 -7.90 27.19
CA GLY A 112 -12.42 -6.50 26.97
C GLY A 112 -11.21 -6.37 26.05
N LEU A 113 -10.18 -7.22 26.21
CA LEU A 113 -9.02 -7.25 25.30
C LEU A 113 -9.43 -7.61 23.87
N VAL A 114 -10.21 -8.68 23.70
CA VAL A 114 -10.71 -9.09 22.38
C VAL A 114 -11.44 -7.96 21.68
N ARG A 115 -12.28 -7.22 22.42
CA ARG A 115 -12.99 -6.06 21.90
C ARG A 115 -12.04 -4.92 21.55
N ALA A 116 -11.18 -4.50 22.48
CA ALA A 116 -10.28 -3.36 22.28
C ALA A 116 -9.33 -3.58 21.08
N TYR A 117 -8.74 -4.77 20.93
CA TYR A 117 -7.88 -5.06 19.78
C TYR A 117 -8.67 -5.12 18.47
N GLY A 118 -9.90 -5.65 18.46
CA GLY A 118 -10.77 -5.60 17.30
C GLY A 118 -11.17 -4.17 16.92
N ASP A 119 -11.57 -3.36 17.90
CA ASP A 119 -11.98 -1.95 17.74
C ASP A 119 -10.81 -1.11 17.22
N SER A 120 -9.57 -1.36 17.70
CA SER A 120 -8.34 -0.74 17.19
C SER A 120 -8.24 -0.86 15.67
N VAL A 121 -8.49 -2.07 15.15
CA VAL A 121 -8.41 -2.34 13.71
C VAL A 121 -9.58 -1.70 12.97
N ARG A 122 -10.82 -1.76 13.49
CA ARG A 122 -11.97 -1.13 12.81
C ARG A 122 -11.79 0.38 12.68
N ASN A 123 -11.38 1.06 13.75
CA ASN A 123 -11.12 2.50 13.75
C ASN A 123 -10.01 2.87 12.77
N LEU A 124 -8.94 2.06 12.69
CA LEU A 124 -7.88 2.24 11.71
C LEU A 124 -8.41 2.08 10.27
N LEU A 125 -9.20 1.04 9.99
CA LEU A 125 -9.73 0.75 8.67
C LEU A 125 -10.68 1.86 8.17
N GLU A 126 -11.48 2.47 9.05
CA GLU A 126 -12.32 3.62 8.69
C GLU A 126 -11.51 4.84 8.22
N ALA A 127 -10.33 5.05 8.80
CA ALA A 127 -9.42 6.13 8.45
C ALA A 127 -8.42 5.78 7.32
N LEU A 128 -8.36 4.51 6.90
CA LEU A 128 -7.31 4.00 6.01
C LEU A 128 -7.50 4.50 4.57
N PRO A 129 -6.59 5.34 4.04
CA PRO A 129 -6.62 5.68 2.63
C PRO A 129 -6.27 4.44 1.81
N LEU A 130 -7.10 4.11 0.83
CA LEU A 130 -6.95 2.91 0.01
C LEU A 130 -6.31 3.21 -1.34
N ALA A 131 -5.61 2.22 -1.85
CA ALA A 131 -4.94 2.22 -3.14
C ALA A 131 -5.13 0.87 -3.83
N ARG A 132 -4.78 0.83 -5.11
CA ARG A 132 -4.58 -0.41 -5.86
C ARG A 132 -3.09 -0.69 -6.01
N ARG A 133 -2.74 -1.97 -5.93
CA ARG A 133 -1.45 -2.48 -6.37
C ARG A 133 -1.48 -2.64 -7.88
N VAL A 134 -0.60 -1.96 -8.60
CA VAL A 134 -0.55 -1.98 -10.06
C VAL A 134 0.87 -2.24 -10.51
N ALA A 135 1.05 -3.21 -11.41
CA ALA A 135 2.31 -3.42 -12.11
C ALA A 135 2.51 -2.27 -13.10
N THR A 136 3.70 -1.67 -13.07
CA THR A 136 4.01 -0.48 -13.88
C THR A 136 5.39 -0.58 -14.50
N THR A 137 5.48 -0.10 -15.72
CA THR A 137 6.74 0.03 -16.45
C THR A 137 7.06 1.50 -16.66
N THR A 138 8.30 1.89 -16.40
CA THR A 138 8.86 3.19 -16.75
C THR A 138 9.64 3.04 -18.04
N ILE A 139 9.20 3.78 -19.07
CA ILE A 139 9.85 3.83 -20.38
C ILE A 139 10.38 5.22 -20.66
N MET A 140 11.44 5.29 -21.44
CA MET A 140 11.99 6.49 -22.02
C MET A 140 11.91 6.42 -23.53
N PHE A 141 11.61 7.54 -24.18
CA PHE A 141 11.59 7.67 -25.62
C PHE A 141 11.85 9.12 -26.03
N VAL A 142 12.26 9.33 -27.28
CA VAL A 142 12.58 10.63 -27.85
C VAL A 142 11.57 10.97 -28.94
N ILE A 143 11.12 12.22 -29.00
CA ILE A 143 10.19 12.72 -30.01
C ILE A 143 10.62 14.11 -30.52
N PRO A 144 10.28 14.45 -31.77
CA PRO A 144 10.48 15.80 -32.27
C PRO A 144 9.46 16.76 -31.63
N TYR A 145 9.86 18.02 -31.47
CA TYR A 145 9.04 19.08 -30.84
C TYR A 145 7.60 19.20 -31.38
N PRO A 146 7.33 19.09 -32.70
CA PRO A 146 5.96 19.20 -33.22
C PRO A 146 4.99 18.14 -32.71
N LEU A 147 5.48 17.01 -32.21
CA LEU A 147 4.65 15.93 -31.66
C LEU A 147 4.41 16.06 -30.16
N PHE A 148 5.09 16.99 -29.46
CA PHE A 148 5.11 17.05 -28.01
C PHE A 148 3.71 17.15 -27.37
N GLU A 149 2.87 18.07 -27.84
CA GLU A 149 1.52 18.24 -27.29
C GLU A 149 0.62 17.01 -27.51
N GLN A 150 0.68 16.42 -28.70
CA GLN A 150 -0.09 15.21 -29.03
C GLN A 150 0.37 14.02 -28.17
N VAL A 151 1.68 13.88 -27.96
CA VAL A 151 2.22 12.84 -27.09
C VAL A 151 1.81 13.06 -25.65
N GLN A 152 1.79 14.29 -25.14
CA GLN A 152 1.27 14.57 -23.79
C GLN A 152 -0.19 14.15 -23.64
N LEU A 153 -1.02 14.38 -24.67
CA LEU A 153 -2.40 13.93 -24.69
C LEU A 153 -2.50 12.40 -24.70
N ILE A 154 -1.71 11.71 -25.52
CA ILE A 154 -1.66 10.23 -25.55
C ILE A 154 -1.24 9.68 -24.19
N ILE A 155 -0.21 10.25 -23.56
CA ILE A 155 0.22 9.86 -22.21
C ILE A 155 -0.95 9.99 -21.22
N SER A 156 -1.63 11.14 -21.22
CA SER A 156 -2.77 11.38 -20.32
C SER A 156 -3.92 10.40 -20.56
N ASN A 157 -4.26 10.11 -21.82
CA ASN A 157 -5.34 9.19 -22.19
C ASN A 157 -5.05 7.73 -21.81
N HIS A 158 -3.78 7.39 -21.56
CA HIS A 158 -3.36 6.07 -21.07
C HIS A 158 -3.00 6.10 -19.58
N PHE A 159 -3.41 7.14 -18.86
CA PHE A 159 -3.13 7.34 -17.42
C PHE A 159 -1.63 7.31 -17.08
N GLY A 160 -0.77 7.65 -18.07
CA GLY A 160 0.67 7.70 -17.90
C GLY A 160 1.07 8.92 -17.06
N ARG A 161 2.08 8.74 -16.20
CA ARG A 161 2.67 9.80 -15.39
C ARG A 161 4.05 10.14 -15.94
N ILE A 162 4.23 11.37 -16.38
CA ILE A 162 5.54 11.88 -16.79
C ILE A 162 6.41 12.01 -15.54
N ARG A 163 7.57 11.32 -15.56
CA ARG A 163 8.56 11.33 -14.49
C ARG A 163 9.64 12.37 -14.71
N ASP A 164 10.02 12.57 -15.98
CA ASP A 164 11.02 13.55 -16.36
C ASP A 164 10.83 14.01 -17.81
N LYS A 165 11.36 15.20 -18.11
CA LYS A 165 11.41 15.79 -19.45
C LYS A 165 12.75 16.47 -19.67
N ALA A 166 13.43 16.14 -20.76
CA ALA A 166 14.64 16.84 -21.18
C ALA A 166 14.45 17.45 -22.58
N PHE A 167 14.81 18.72 -22.72
CA PHE A 167 14.72 19.47 -23.97
C PHE A 167 16.13 19.65 -24.54
N GLY A 168 16.45 18.88 -25.58
CA GLY A 168 17.71 18.97 -26.31
C GLY A 168 17.44 19.28 -27.78
N ALA A 169 18.18 18.62 -28.68
CA ALA A 169 17.89 18.65 -30.12
C ALA A 169 16.46 18.16 -30.42
N ASP A 170 16.03 17.13 -29.70
CA ASP A 170 14.65 16.62 -29.63
C ASP A 170 14.19 16.58 -28.16
N VAL A 171 12.94 16.20 -27.93
CA VAL A 171 12.37 16.09 -26.57
C VAL A 171 12.46 14.64 -26.09
N THR A 172 13.16 14.43 -24.97
CA THR A 172 13.20 13.14 -24.28
C THR A 172 12.15 13.13 -23.17
N LEU A 173 11.31 12.09 -23.17
CA LEU A 173 10.28 11.87 -22.17
C LEU A 173 10.55 10.58 -21.41
N THR A 174 10.46 10.65 -20.08
CA THR A 174 10.40 9.47 -19.22
C THR A 174 9.00 9.35 -18.63
N VAL A 175 8.30 8.25 -18.90
CA VAL A 175 6.89 8.06 -18.57
C VAL A 175 6.71 6.74 -17.85
N ARG A 176 5.93 6.73 -16.76
CA ARG A 176 5.47 5.52 -16.08
C ARG A 176 4.02 5.25 -16.40
N LEU A 177 3.71 4.05 -16.85
CA LEU A 177 2.36 3.58 -17.14
C LEU A 177 2.07 2.29 -16.36
N ALA A 178 0.78 2.03 -16.13
CA ALA A 178 0.33 0.69 -15.76
C ALA A 178 0.60 -0.27 -16.91
N ASP A 179 1.02 -1.49 -16.61
CA ASP A 179 1.39 -2.47 -17.64
C ASP A 179 0.20 -2.82 -18.53
N GLU A 180 -1.03 -2.81 -17.99
CA GLU A 180 -2.27 -2.99 -18.75
C GLU A 180 -2.49 -1.92 -19.85
N ASN A 181 -1.88 -0.75 -19.71
CA ASN A 181 -1.98 0.36 -20.67
C ASN A 181 -0.71 0.51 -21.53
N LEU A 182 0.34 -0.28 -21.28
CA LEU A 182 1.65 -0.09 -21.91
C LEU A 182 1.61 -0.41 -23.40
N ASP A 183 1.00 -1.53 -23.78
CA ASP A 183 0.99 -1.99 -25.17
C ASP A 183 0.10 -1.12 -26.06
N SER A 184 -1.08 -0.72 -25.56
CA SER A 184 -1.96 0.22 -26.27
C SER A 184 -1.31 1.60 -26.44
N PHE A 185 -0.62 2.09 -25.41
CA PHE A 185 0.18 3.32 -25.47
C PHE A 185 1.27 3.22 -26.54
N LYS A 186 2.09 2.15 -26.52
CA LYS A 186 3.16 1.94 -27.50
C LYS A 186 2.63 1.86 -28.92
N ALA A 187 1.52 1.15 -29.14
CA ALA A 187 0.88 1.07 -30.45
C ALA A 187 0.46 2.47 -30.97
N LYS A 188 -0.14 3.31 -30.11
CA LYS A 188 -0.56 4.65 -30.52
C LYS A 188 0.61 5.58 -30.82
N MET A 189 1.68 5.47 -30.04
CA MET A 189 2.91 6.20 -30.28
C MET A 189 3.58 5.78 -31.60
N ILE A 190 3.66 4.48 -31.89
CA ILE A 190 4.20 3.95 -33.16
C ILE A 190 3.40 4.50 -34.36
N GLU A 191 2.06 4.52 -34.26
CA GLU A 191 1.20 5.10 -35.29
C GLU A 191 1.49 6.59 -35.50
N LEU A 192 1.54 7.37 -34.41
CA LEU A 192 1.79 8.81 -34.45
C LEU A 192 3.15 9.15 -35.07
N THR A 193 4.20 8.40 -34.71
CA THR A 193 5.57 8.63 -35.20
C THR A 193 5.89 7.88 -36.48
N ARG A 194 4.91 7.21 -37.10
CA ARG A 194 5.11 6.37 -38.30
C ARG A 194 6.25 5.35 -38.11
N GLY A 195 6.34 4.76 -36.92
CA GLY A 195 7.35 3.75 -36.55
C GLY A 195 8.73 4.29 -36.20
N GLN A 196 8.94 5.61 -36.15
CA GLN A 196 10.26 6.20 -35.85
C GLN A 196 10.60 6.28 -34.36
N VAL A 197 9.64 6.02 -33.47
CA VAL A 197 9.89 6.04 -32.01
C VAL A 197 10.52 4.73 -31.55
N GLU A 198 11.54 4.85 -30.71
CA GLU A 198 12.11 3.73 -29.97
C GLU A 198 11.84 3.89 -28.47
N PHE A 199 11.52 2.78 -27.81
CA PHE A 199 11.27 2.75 -26.38
C PHE A 199 12.40 2.03 -25.65
N ILE A 200 12.92 2.66 -24.61
CA ILE A 200 13.87 2.05 -23.69
C ILE A 200 13.15 1.83 -22.36
N THR A 201 13.08 0.57 -21.92
CA THR A 201 12.56 0.25 -20.58
C THR A 201 13.62 0.60 -19.54
N LEU A 202 13.30 1.52 -18.64
CA LEU A 202 14.21 1.94 -17.56
C LEU A 202 13.98 1.15 -16.28
N GLU A 203 12.72 0.82 -15.98
CA GLU A 203 12.35 0.18 -14.71
C GLU A 203 11.01 -0.54 -14.84
N GLN A 204 10.89 -1.71 -14.20
CA GLN A 204 9.63 -2.41 -13.98
C GLN A 204 9.37 -2.52 -12.48
N ARG A 205 8.12 -2.30 -12.07
CA ARG A 205 7.68 -2.43 -10.68
C ARG A 205 6.36 -3.17 -10.62
N ASP A 206 6.34 -4.29 -9.93
CA ASP A 206 5.12 -5.09 -9.75
C ASP A 206 4.16 -4.47 -8.72
N ASN A 207 4.68 -3.59 -7.83
CA ASN A 207 4.01 -3.18 -6.60
C ASN A 207 3.82 -1.67 -6.51
N THR A 208 3.50 -0.99 -7.61
CA THR A 208 3.24 0.45 -7.54
C THR A 208 1.91 0.71 -6.85
N ILE A 209 1.95 1.50 -5.78
CA ILE A 209 0.78 1.97 -5.05
C ILE A 209 0.13 3.11 -5.84
N MET A 210 -1.09 2.88 -6.33
CA MET A 210 -1.91 3.92 -6.96
C MET A 210 -3.10 4.26 -6.06
N PRO A 211 -3.08 5.40 -5.34
CA PRO A 211 -4.20 5.83 -4.52
C PRO A 211 -5.50 5.86 -5.30
N LEU A 212 -6.59 5.41 -4.67
CA LEU A 212 -7.93 5.62 -5.22
C LEU A 212 -8.26 7.12 -5.11
N GLU A 213 -8.63 7.73 -6.23
CA GLU A 213 -9.18 9.08 -6.22
C GLU A 213 -10.55 9.05 -5.51
N LYS A 214 -10.77 9.98 -4.57
CA LYS A 214 -12.05 10.13 -3.86
C LYS A 214 -13.01 10.98 -4.69
#